data_AF-A0A8H6V8G3-F1
#
_entry.id   AF-A0A8H6V8G3-F1
#
_cell.length_a   1.000
_cell.length_b   1.000
_cell.length_c   1.000
_cell.angle_alpha   90.00
_cell.angle_beta   90.00
_cell.angle_gamma   90.00
#
_symmetry.space_group_name_H-M   'P 1'
#
loop_
_entity.id
_entity.type
_entity.pdbx_description
1 polymer ?
#
loop_
_entity_poly.entity_id
_entity_poly.type
_entity_poly.pdbx_seq_one_letter_code
_entity_poly.pdbx_strand_id
1 'polypeptide(L)'
;MSPVQTGVPPKDGPKWEPIFCIRDTTAQVFTPQYRELEQLYQQIDSKYPNKFVILGFPCNQFGNQDPGTNDEIQTFCQVNYGVSFPVLGKVDVNGPNAEPLWSWMKEKQPGIFGLTRIKWNFEKFLITADGQLNNPDRPRHILPTPQMASRVIFDPLIALRLAPLVSSTCSLWFAWDQNIFLRNFVHPANRTASDRSLPTYFRTFFRSGVTWILVLLGLSLSTAGINIVTDRASLGQSQSMRWYVAGAAFTAGHALYAPVVAPIVRAISEDRSKGQSTRDLERWLWWNILRMVTVDLAAWVCFGVGVMRTLSV
;
A
#
# COMPACT_ATOMS: atom_id res chain seq x y z
N MET A 1 -2.42 49.04 14.55
CA MET A 1 -2.81 47.64 14.79
C MET A 1 -3.84 47.28 13.72
N SER A 2 -3.43 46.58 12.67
CA SER A 2 -4.38 46.05 11.66
C SER A 2 -4.97 44.75 12.18
N PRO A 3 -6.29 44.52 12.01
CA PRO A 3 -6.93 43.30 12.46
C PRO A 3 -6.46 42.11 11.62
N VAL A 4 -6.14 41.01 12.30
CA VAL A 4 -5.86 39.70 11.71
C VAL A 4 -7.10 39.24 10.93
N GLN A 5 -6.97 39.11 9.61
CA GLN A 5 -8.06 38.62 8.76
C GLN A 5 -8.30 37.13 9.05
N THR A 6 -9.45 36.83 9.63
CA THR A 6 -9.98 35.46 9.78
C THR A 6 -10.30 34.88 8.41
N GLY A 7 -9.77 33.69 8.10
CA GLY A 7 -9.70 33.06 6.77
C GLY A 7 -11.02 32.60 6.13
N VAL A 8 -11.99 33.50 5.96
CA VAL A 8 -13.13 33.30 5.05
C VAL A 8 -12.77 33.96 3.71
N PRO A 9 -12.76 33.23 2.58
CA PRO A 9 -12.52 33.85 1.27
C PRO A 9 -13.60 34.92 1.00
N PRO A 10 -13.22 36.14 0.55
CA PRO A 10 -14.18 37.21 0.28
C PRO A 10 -15.22 36.78 -0.76
N LYS A 11 -16.51 37.04 -0.48
CA LYS A 11 -17.61 36.73 -1.43
C LYS A 11 -17.54 37.52 -2.74
N ASP A 12 -16.86 38.67 -2.74
CA ASP A 12 -16.78 39.60 -3.88
C ASP A 12 -15.34 39.89 -4.34
N GLY A 13 -14.41 38.97 -4.05
CA GLY A 13 -13.02 39.05 -4.50
C GLY A 13 -12.82 38.59 -5.96
N PRO A 14 -11.65 38.87 -6.58
CA PRO A 14 -11.36 38.41 -7.94
C PRO A 14 -11.60 36.91 -8.10
N LYS A 15 -12.04 36.48 -9.29
CA LYS A 15 -12.19 35.06 -9.64
C LYS A 15 -10.80 34.41 -9.78
N TRP A 16 -10.24 33.98 -8.66
CA TRP A 16 -9.02 33.18 -8.55
C TRP A 16 -9.34 31.72 -8.84
N GLU A 17 -8.43 30.90 -9.37
CA GLU A 17 -8.47 29.43 -9.19
C GLU A 17 -7.54 29.08 -8.01
N PRO A 18 -8.01 29.13 -6.76
CA PRO A 18 -7.15 28.93 -5.59
C PRO A 18 -6.80 27.45 -5.36
N ILE A 19 -5.61 27.02 -5.76
CA ILE A 19 -5.09 25.72 -5.29
C ILE A 19 -4.50 25.88 -3.89
N PHE A 20 -5.22 25.48 -2.85
CA PHE A 20 -4.68 25.43 -1.49
C PHE A 20 -4.86 24.10 -0.79
N CYS A 21 -3.76 23.35 -0.67
CA CYS A 21 -3.07 23.28 0.62
C CYS A 21 -1.70 22.60 0.46
N ILE A 22 -0.61 23.26 0.84
CA ILE A 22 0.66 22.56 1.13
C ILE A 22 0.97 22.81 2.60
N ARG A 23 1.13 21.73 3.36
CA ARG A 23 1.58 21.83 4.74
C ARG A 23 3.10 21.90 4.76
N ASP A 24 3.59 22.83 5.56
CA ASP A 24 5.01 23.04 5.84
C ASP A 24 5.63 21.89 6.64
N THR A 25 6.92 21.66 6.44
CA THR A 25 7.76 20.87 7.35
C THR A 25 9.13 21.53 7.42
N THR A 26 9.58 21.86 8.61
CA THR A 26 10.97 22.23 8.89
C THR A 26 11.91 21.01 8.99
N ALA A 27 11.37 19.78 8.95
CA ALA A 27 12.14 18.53 9.03
C ALA A 27 12.50 17.93 7.66
N GLN A 28 13.77 17.53 7.50
CA GLN A 28 14.46 17.14 6.25
C GLN A 28 13.84 16.03 5.38
N VAL A 29 12.78 15.32 5.82
CA VAL A 29 12.31 14.08 5.15
C VAL A 29 11.33 14.32 4.01
N PHE A 30 10.58 15.43 4.00
CA PHE A 30 9.54 15.71 2.97
C PHE A 30 9.74 17.03 2.21
N THR A 31 10.84 17.73 2.49
CA THR A 31 11.17 19.04 1.93
C THR A 31 11.48 19.12 0.43
N PRO A 32 11.83 18.06 -0.32
CA PRO A 32 11.96 18.17 -1.78
C PRO A 32 10.68 18.63 -2.49
N GLN A 33 9.51 18.34 -1.90
CA GLN A 33 8.22 18.76 -2.44
C GLN A 33 8.11 20.29 -2.55
N TYR A 34 8.81 21.06 -1.70
CA TYR A 34 8.79 22.52 -1.80
C TYR A 34 9.33 23.04 -3.12
N ARG A 35 10.43 22.45 -3.60
CA ARG A 35 11.02 22.84 -4.87
C ARG A 35 10.11 22.46 -6.03
N GLU A 36 9.49 21.30 -5.97
CA GLU A 36 8.53 20.82 -6.97
C GLU A 36 7.29 21.74 -7.05
N LEU A 37 6.79 22.18 -5.89
CA LEU A 37 5.64 23.08 -5.79
C LEU A 37 5.96 24.49 -6.22
N GLU A 38 7.16 24.98 -5.90
CA GLU A 38 7.65 26.26 -6.38
C GLU A 38 7.79 26.25 -7.91
N GLN A 39 8.35 25.17 -8.48
CA GLN A 39 8.42 25.00 -9.93
C GLN A 39 7.03 24.97 -10.57
N LEU A 40 6.09 24.23 -9.97
CA LEU A 40 4.70 24.20 -10.42
C LEU A 40 4.06 25.59 -10.37
N TYR A 41 4.26 26.31 -9.26
CA TYR A 41 3.72 27.66 -9.05
C TYR A 41 4.24 28.62 -10.11
N GLN A 42 5.56 28.65 -10.34
CA GLN A 42 6.18 29.49 -11.37
C GLN A 42 5.72 29.13 -12.79
N GLN A 43 5.59 27.83 -13.10
CA GLN A 43 5.12 27.36 -14.41
C GLN A 43 3.67 27.78 -14.67
N ILE A 44 2.78 27.61 -13.69
CA ILE A 44 1.38 27.98 -13.83
C ILE A 44 1.23 29.49 -13.86
N ASP A 45 1.91 30.24 -12.99
CA ASP A 45 1.84 31.70 -12.97
C ASP A 45 2.37 32.32 -14.28
N SER A 46 3.44 31.74 -14.84
CA SER A 46 3.95 32.15 -16.17
C SER A 46 2.92 31.96 -17.29
N LYS A 47 2.07 30.92 -17.19
CA LYS A 47 1.07 30.58 -18.20
C LYS A 47 -0.28 31.27 -17.97
N TYR A 48 -0.66 31.44 -16.72
CA TYR A 48 -1.93 32.00 -16.27
C TYR A 48 -1.68 33.00 -15.13
N PRO A 49 -1.13 34.20 -15.44
CA PRO A 49 -0.78 35.17 -14.42
C PRO A 49 -1.98 35.57 -13.57
N ASN A 50 -1.81 35.61 -12.25
CA ASN A 50 -2.86 35.99 -11.29
C ASN A 50 -4.12 35.10 -11.35
N LYS A 51 -4.03 33.88 -11.88
CA LYS A 51 -5.15 32.92 -11.88
C LYS A 51 -4.95 31.77 -10.92
N PHE A 52 -3.72 31.55 -10.45
CA PHE A 52 -3.37 30.43 -9.60
C PHE A 52 -2.54 30.92 -8.42
N VAL A 53 -2.74 30.31 -7.26
CA VAL A 53 -2.00 30.64 -6.05
C VAL A 53 -1.84 29.38 -5.19
N ILE A 54 -0.67 29.22 -4.56
CA ILE A 54 -0.37 28.18 -3.55
C ILE A 54 -0.23 28.84 -2.16
N LEU A 55 -0.76 28.20 -1.11
CA LEU A 55 -0.72 28.67 0.28
C LEU A 55 -0.17 27.54 1.11
N GLY A 56 0.91 27.88 1.80
CA GLY A 56 1.50 27.09 2.86
C GLY A 56 0.71 27.27 4.16
N PHE A 57 0.29 26.17 4.80
CA PHE A 57 -0.28 26.20 6.14
C PHE A 57 0.58 25.34 7.08
N PRO A 58 1.51 25.93 7.83
CA PRO A 58 2.32 25.19 8.80
C PRO A 58 1.45 24.53 9.88
N CYS A 59 1.85 23.35 10.36
CA CYS A 59 1.07 22.63 11.38
C CYS A 59 1.91 21.60 12.13
N ASN A 60 1.85 21.64 13.46
CA ASN A 60 2.71 20.79 14.31
C ASN A 60 2.04 19.48 14.79
N GLN A 61 0.83 19.15 14.32
CA GLN A 61 0.04 18.01 14.85
C GLN A 61 0.55 16.61 14.40
N PHE A 62 1.59 16.53 13.59
CA PHE A 62 2.06 15.29 12.94
C PHE A 62 3.53 15.07 13.22
N GLY A 63 3.82 14.26 14.25
CA GLY A 63 5.19 13.95 14.65
C GLY A 63 5.99 15.13 15.16
N ASN A 64 5.34 16.23 15.59
CA ASN A 64 5.96 17.46 16.07
C ASN A 64 7.03 18.03 15.10
N GLN A 65 6.75 17.97 13.79
CA GLN A 65 7.71 18.30 12.73
C GLN A 65 7.83 19.81 12.41
N ASP A 66 6.99 20.66 12.99
CA ASP A 66 7.04 22.13 12.89
C ASP A 66 7.03 22.79 14.28
N PRO A 67 8.06 22.58 15.11
CA PRO A 67 8.12 23.17 16.44
C PRO A 67 8.35 24.68 16.40
N GLY A 68 9.00 25.20 15.35
CA GLY A 68 9.42 26.60 15.23
C GLY A 68 8.28 27.63 15.19
N THR A 69 8.57 28.89 15.47
CA THR A 69 7.63 30.01 15.36
C THR A 69 7.25 30.31 13.91
N ASN A 70 6.19 31.10 13.68
CA ASN A 70 5.78 31.47 12.32
C ASN A 70 6.92 32.15 11.53
N ASP A 71 7.70 33.00 12.19
CA ASP A 71 8.82 33.73 11.57
C ASP A 71 9.98 32.79 11.22
N GLU A 72 10.29 31.83 12.10
CA GLU A 72 11.30 30.79 11.85
C GLU A 72 10.90 29.90 10.67
N ILE A 73 9.64 29.52 10.59
CA ILE A 73 9.10 28.68 9.51
C ILE A 73 9.15 29.43 8.17
N GLN A 74 8.71 30.68 8.13
CA GLN A 74 8.76 31.50 6.92
C GLN A 74 10.19 31.70 6.42
N THR A 75 11.11 32.02 7.35
CA THR A 75 12.54 32.17 7.04
C THR A 75 13.14 30.87 6.52
N PHE A 76 12.81 29.74 7.16
CA PHE A 76 13.28 28.43 6.75
C PHE A 76 12.88 28.08 5.31
N CYS A 77 11.62 28.31 4.96
CA CYS A 77 11.10 28.00 3.63
C CYS A 77 11.70 28.88 2.54
N GLN A 78 11.88 30.17 2.81
CA GLN A 78 12.52 31.08 1.87
C GLN A 78 14.01 30.76 1.67
N VAL A 79 14.77 30.62 2.77
CA VAL A 79 16.23 30.44 2.72
C VAL A 79 16.62 29.11 2.10
N ASN A 80 15.90 28.03 2.43
CA ASN A 80 16.31 26.68 2.02
C ASN A 80 15.68 26.22 0.69
N TYR A 81 14.51 26.77 0.31
CA TYR A 81 13.76 26.28 -0.85
C TYR A 81 13.40 27.37 -1.86
N GLY A 82 13.59 28.65 -1.53
CA GLY A 82 13.29 29.76 -2.43
C GLY A 82 11.81 29.88 -2.78
N VAL A 83 10.92 29.45 -1.88
CA VAL A 83 9.47 29.51 -2.15
C VAL A 83 9.02 30.96 -2.29
N SER A 84 8.26 31.23 -3.34
CA SER A 84 7.70 32.55 -3.65
C SER A 84 6.19 32.62 -3.40
N PHE A 85 5.52 31.49 -3.26
CA PHE A 85 4.11 31.44 -2.86
C PHE A 85 3.94 31.76 -1.36
N PRO A 86 2.80 32.34 -0.93
CA PRO A 86 2.63 32.73 0.47
C PRO A 86 2.55 31.54 1.44
N VAL A 87 3.30 31.62 2.54
CA VAL A 87 3.21 30.71 3.68
C VAL A 87 2.55 31.47 4.83
N LEU A 88 1.46 30.94 5.38
CA LEU A 88 0.65 31.57 6.42
C LEU A 88 1.10 31.20 7.83
N GLY A 89 0.41 31.73 8.83
CA GLY A 89 0.60 31.35 10.22
C GLY A 89 0.24 29.88 10.48
N LYS A 90 0.88 29.31 11.49
CA LYS A 90 0.64 27.93 11.93
C LYS A 90 -0.79 27.73 12.39
N VAL A 91 -1.40 26.63 11.96
CA VAL A 91 -2.80 26.28 12.28
C VAL A 91 -2.94 24.83 12.72
N ASP A 92 -3.99 24.56 13.49
CA ASP A 92 -4.46 23.19 13.73
C ASP A 92 -5.42 22.78 12.61
N VAL A 93 -5.30 21.54 12.16
CA VAL A 93 -6.10 21.01 11.03
C VAL A 93 -7.02 19.87 11.44
N ASN A 94 -6.74 19.26 12.59
CA ASN A 94 -7.46 18.15 13.19
C ASN A 94 -7.86 18.50 14.62
N GLY A 95 -8.87 17.79 15.14
CA GLY A 95 -9.34 17.98 16.50
C GLY A 95 -10.26 19.20 16.67
N PRO A 96 -10.61 19.54 17.91
CA PRO A 96 -11.58 20.59 18.23
C PRO A 96 -11.08 22.01 17.92
N ASN A 97 -9.76 22.20 17.85
CA ASN A 97 -9.14 23.49 17.53
C ASN A 97 -8.86 23.65 16.03
N ALA A 98 -9.34 22.72 15.18
CA ALA A 98 -9.10 22.80 13.75
C ALA A 98 -9.72 24.07 13.16
N GLU A 99 -8.93 24.81 12.38
CA GLU A 99 -9.40 26.01 11.69
C GLU A 99 -10.65 25.70 10.83
N PRO A 100 -11.65 26.59 10.77
CA PRO A 100 -12.92 26.32 10.08
C PRO A 100 -12.76 25.89 8.62
N LEU A 101 -11.78 26.45 7.91
CA LEU A 101 -11.46 26.08 6.53
C LEU A 101 -11.10 24.60 6.41
N TRP A 102 -10.27 24.08 7.32
CA TRP A 102 -9.87 22.67 7.33
C TRP A 102 -11.03 21.76 7.69
N SER A 103 -11.87 22.16 8.65
CA SER A 103 -13.10 21.43 8.99
C SER A 103 -14.04 21.31 7.78
N TRP A 104 -14.26 22.42 7.06
CA TRP A 104 -15.06 22.43 5.82
C TRP A 104 -14.47 21.54 4.73
N MET A 105 -13.15 21.59 4.49
CA MET A 105 -12.50 20.78 3.45
C MET A 105 -12.63 19.27 3.74
N LYS A 106 -12.40 18.88 4.99
CA LYS A 106 -12.53 17.50 5.48
C LYS A 106 -13.95 16.96 5.37
N GLU A 107 -14.96 17.79 5.63
CA GLU A 107 -16.38 17.44 5.51
C GLU A 107 -16.83 17.32 4.06
N LYS A 108 -16.42 18.24 3.19
CA LYS A 108 -16.74 18.20 1.77
C LYS A 108 -16.05 17.05 1.06
N GLN A 109 -14.92 16.61 1.57
CA GLN A 109 -14.17 15.49 1.02
C GLN A 109 -13.75 14.45 2.07
N PRO A 110 -14.71 13.64 2.56
CA PRO A 110 -14.38 12.54 3.45
C PRO A 110 -13.52 11.52 2.70
N GLY A 111 -12.61 10.90 3.43
CA GLY A 111 -11.83 9.76 2.96
C GLY A 111 -12.65 8.48 2.85
N ILE A 112 -11.96 7.40 2.52
CA ILE A 112 -12.53 6.06 2.47
C ILE A 112 -13.18 5.73 3.83
N PHE A 113 -14.38 5.16 3.80
CA PHE A 113 -15.20 4.85 4.99
C PHE A 113 -15.66 6.09 5.80
N GLY A 114 -15.73 7.27 5.18
CA GLY A 114 -16.24 8.47 5.85
C GLY A 114 -15.25 9.13 6.81
N LEU A 115 -13.99 8.68 6.84
CA LEU A 115 -12.96 9.27 7.69
C LEU A 115 -12.57 10.67 7.21
N THR A 116 -12.84 11.68 8.03
CA THR A 116 -12.61 13.09 7.70
C THR A 116 -11.25 13.63 8.17
N ARG A 117 -10.43 12.84 8.87
CA ARG A 117 -9.17 13.32 9.44
C ARG A 117 -8.09 13.52 8.36
N ILE A 118 -7.34 14.63 8.46
CA ILE A 118 -6.09 14.82 7.70
C ILE A 118 -5.06 13.83 8.20
N LYS A 119 -4.48 13.03 7.32
CA LYS A 119 -3.72 11.83 7.71
C LYS A 119 -2.27 12.16 8.05
N TRP A 120 -1.64 13.02 7.27
CA TRP A 120 -0.22 13.35 7.39
C TRP A 120 0.10 14.71 6.77
N ASN A 121 1.39 15.07 6.73
CA ASN A 121 1.90 16.30 6.11
C ASN A 121 1.77 16.25 4.57
N PHE A 122 1.74 17.42 3.93
CA PHE A 122 1.59 17.60 2.47
C PHE A 122 0.29 17.08 1.83
N GLU A 123 -0.81 16.98 2.59
CA GLU A 123 -2.13 16.71 2.02
C GLU A 123 -2.67 17.96 1.28
N LYS A 124 -3.07 17.79 0.01
CA LYS A 124 -3.44 18.91 -0.89
C LYS A 124 -4.93 18.99 -1.16
N PHE A 125 -5.41 20.21 -1.32
CA PHE A 125 -6.74 20.50 -1.83
C PHE A 125 -6.65 21.53 -2.96
N LEU A 126 -7.53 21.40 -3.93
CA LEU A 126 -7.74 22.33 -5.03
C LEU A 126 -9.12 22.95 -4.83
N ILE A 127 -9.17 24.27 -4.67
CA ILE A 127 -10.41 25.01 -4.64
C ILE A 127 -10.51 25.77 -5.96
N THR A 128 -11.65 25.62 -6.62
CA THR A 128 -11.91 26.29 -7.90
C THR A 128 -12.46 27.70 -7.64
N ALA A 129 -12.49 28.54 -8.69
CA ALA A 129 -12.95 29.93 -8.58
C ALA A 129 -14.40 30.09 -8.11
N ASP A 130 -15.23 29.10 -8.39
CA ASP A 130 -16.61 28.99 -7.95
C ASP A 130 -16.75 28.34 -6.56
N GLY A 131 -15.63 28.09 -5.87
CA GLY A 131 -15.58 27.57 -4.51
C GLY A 131 -15.79 26.06 -4.41
N GLN A 132 -15.74 25.31 -5.52
CA GLN A 132 -15.82 23.86 -5.48
C GLN A 132 -14.48 23.25 -5.07
N LEU A 133 -14.55 22.24 -4.21
CA LEU A 133 -13.40 21.54 -3.67
C LEU A 133 -13.12 20.25 -4.47
N ASN A 134 -11.94 20.16 -5.06
CA ASN A 134 -11.36 18.96 -5.68
C ASN A 134 -10.08 18.58 -4.92
N ASN A 135 -9.75 17.29 -4.81
CA ASN A 135 -8.48 16.85 -4.22
C ASN A 135 -7.74 16.04 -5.28
N PRO A 136 -6.62 16.55 -5.83
CA PRO A 136 -5.87 15.84 -6.86
C PRO A 136 -5.20 14.57 -6.32
N ASP A 137 -4.91 14.49 -5.02
CA ASP A 137 -4.31 13.33 -4.36
C ASP A 137 -5.34 12.24 -3.99
N ARG A 138 -6.64 12.47 -4.25
CA ARG A 138 -7.73 11.51 -3.98
C ARG A 138 -8.65 11.38 -5.19
N PRO A 139 -8.72 10.22 -5.87
CA PRO A 139 -9.50 10.10 -7.10
C PRO A 139 -11.00 10.26 -6.82
N ARG A 140 -11.57 11.38 -7.27
CA ARG A 140 -12.96 11.50 -7.71
C ARG A 140 -12.91 12.10 -9.12
N HIS A 141 -13.12 11.24 -10.11
CA HIS A 141 -13.33 11.53 -11.54
C HIS A 141 -12.92 12.93 -12.07
N ILE A 142 -11.92 12.89 -12.98
CA ILE A 142 -11.57 13.83 -14.07
C ILE A 142 -10.76 15.08 -13.68
N LEU A 143 -9.44 15.02 -13.90
CA LEU A 143 -8.66 15.80 -14.89
C LEU A 143 -7.28 15.11 -15.06
N PRO A 144 -6.64 15.14 -16.24
CA PRO A 144 -5.31 14.56 -16.44
C PRO A 144 -4.25 15.55 -15.94
N THR A 145 -3.61 15.27 -14.80
CA THR A 145 -2.45 16.03 -14.30
C THR A 145 -1.19 15.16 -14.31
N PRO A 146 -0.01 15.73 -14.59
CA PRO A 146 1.24 14.98 -14.68
C PRO A 146 1.63 14.41 -13.30
N GLN A 147 2.17 13.20 -13.34
CA GLN A 147 2.72 12.44 -12.21
C GLN A 147 3.63 13.31 -11.34
N MET A 148 3.25 13.59 -10.09
CA MET A 148 4.22 13.79 -9.00
C MET A 148 3.73 13.06 -7.75
N ALA A 149 4.56 12.10 -7.35
CA ALA A 149 4.26 11.02 -6.43
C ALA A 149 4.41 11.47 -4.96
N SER A 150 3.34 11.43 -4.17
CA SER A 150 3.47 11.39 -2.72
C SER A 150 3.63 9.94 -2.26
N ARG A 151 4.87 9.51 -2.04
CA ARG A 151 5.15 8.27 -1.31
C ARG A 151 4.75 8.46 0.15
N VAL A 152 3.52 8.06 0.52
CA VAL A 152 3.04 8.09 1.91
C VAL A 152 2.61 6.68 2.34
N ILE A 153 3.49 6.06 3.13
CA ILE A 153 3.43 4.97 4.14
C ILE A 153 2.26 3.95 4.20
N PHE A 154 1.05 4.20 3.69
CA PHE A 154 0.11 3.12 3.35
C PHE A 154 -0.95 3.65 2.36
N ASP A 155 -0.63 3.63 1.07
CA ASP A 155 -1.64 3.81 0.02
C ASP A 155 -2.46 2.51 -0.08
N PRO A 156 -3.78 2.53 0.19
CA PRO A 156 -4.62 1.34 0.12
C PRO A 156 -4.62 0.69 -1.26
N LEU A 157 -4.44 1.47 -2.33
CA LEU A 157 -4.31 0.95 -3.67
C LEU A 157 -2.96 0.24 -3.85
N ILE A 158 -1.85 0.85 -3.44
CA ILE A 158 -0.54 0.17 -3.47
C ILE A 158 -0.56 -1.08 -2.59
N ALA A 159 -1.17 -1.03 -1.41
CA ALA A 159 -1.34 -2.18 -0.52
C ALA A 159 -2.14 -3.28 -1.19
N LEU A 160 -3.25 -2.94 -1.87
CA LEU A 160 -4.04 -3.88 -2.64
C LEU A 160 -3.22 -4.50 -3.78
N ARG A 161 -2.42 -3.70 -4.51
CA ARG A 161 -1.54 -4.18 -5.59
C ARG A 161 -0.47 -5.13 -5.08
N LEU A 162 0.10 -4.84 -3.91
CA LEU A 162 1.15 -5.65 -3.27
C LEU A 162 0.60 -6.90 -2.57
N ALA A 163 -0.65 -6.91 -2.12
CA ALA A 163 -1.19 -7.98 -1.28
C ALA A 163 -1.06 -9.40 -1.89
N PRO A 164 -1.33 -9.64 -3.18
CA PRO A 164 -1.11 -10.94 -3.80
C PRO A 164 0.36 -11.37 -3.77
N LEU A 165 1.29 -10.44 -3.99
CA LEU A 165 2.73 -10.72 -3.96
C LEU A 165 3.21 -11.02 -2.54
N VAL A 166 2.75 -10.27 -1.55
CA VAL A 166 3.10 -10.51 -0.14
C VAL A 166 2.58 -11.88 0.32
N SER A 167 1.31 -12.17 0.07
CA SER A 167 0.70 -13.46 0.44
C SER A 167 1.31 -14.65 -0.32
N SER A 168 1.67 -14.50 -1.59
CA SER A 168 2.38 -15.54 -2.34
C SER A 168 3.83 -15.72 -1.87
N THR A 169 4.49 -14.66 -1.42
CA THR A 169 5.83 -14.74 -0.80
C THR A 169 5.77 -15.57 0.48
N CYS A 170 4.78 -15.32 1.35
CA CYS A 170 4.58 -16.11 2.56
C CYS A 170 4.30 -17.60 2.23
N SER A 171 3.49 -17.88 1.21
CA SER A 171 3.17 -19.26 0.81
C SER A 171 4.41 -20.00 0.27
N LEU A 172 5.20 -19.32 -0.58
CA LEU A 172 6.46 -19.84 -1.12
C LEU A 172 7.47 -20.13 0.00
N TRP A 173 7.62 -19.18 0.94
CA TRP A 173 8.51 -19.35 2.09
C TRP A 173 8.05 -20.52 2.96
N PHE A 174 6.75 -20.63 3.26
CA PHE A 174 6.23 -21.75 4.03
C PHE A 174 6.50 -23.10 3.36
N ALA A 175 6.35 -23.21 2.03
CA ALA A 175 6.66 -24.43 1.28
C ALA A 175 8.15 -24.78 1.31
N TRP A 176 9.02 -23.77 1.24
CA TRP A 176 10.47 -23.92 1.36
C TRP A 176 10.91 -24.38 2.75
N ASP A 177 10.40 -23.72 3.80
CA ASP A 177 10.68 -24.06 5.19
C ASP A 177 10.21 -25.48 5.52
N GLN A 178 9.01 -25.86 5.06
CA GLN A 178 8.53 -27.25 5.16
C GLN A 178 9.52 -28.24 4.57
N ASN A 179 10.07 -27.95 3.39
CA ASN A 179 11.05 -28.83 2.76
C ASN A 179 12.35 -28.91 3.57
N ILE A 180 12.87 -27.79 4.09
CA ILE A 180 14.09 -27.78 4.92
C ILE A 180 13.88 -28.55 6.22
N PHE A 181 12.87 -28.18 6.99
CA PHE A 181 12.68 -28.74 8.32
C PHE A 181 12.30 -30.22 8.26
N LEU A 182 11.41 -30.60 7.34
CA LEU A 182 10.95 -31.98 7.24
C LEU A 182 12.01 -32.92 6.64
N ARG A 183 12.99 -32.39 5.88
CA ARG A 183 14.15 -33.19 5.43
C ARG A 183 15.00 -33.75 6.57
N ASN A 184 15.02 -33.09 7.73
CA ASN A 184 15.75 -33.61 8.90
C ASN A 184 15.18 -34.95 9.39
N PHE A 185 13.87 -35.19 9.21
CA PHE A 185 13.24 -36.44 9.63
C PHE A 185 13.64 -37.62 8.74
N VAL A 186 13.97 -37.39 7.47
CA VAL A 186 14.34 -38.47 6.52
C VAL A 186 15.86 -38.72 6.46
N HIS A 187 16.65 -37.95 7.19
CA HIS A 187 18.09 -38.15 7.30
C HIS A 187 18.38 -39.58 7.82
N PRO A 188 19.33 -40.34 7.22
CA PRO A 188 19.57 -41.74 7.57
C PRO A 188 19.76 -41.99 9.08
N ALA A 189 20.47 -41.09 9.76
CA ALA A 189 20.72 -41.19 11.20
C ALA A 189 19.45 -41.05 12.07
N ASN A 190 18.40 -40.39 11.55
CA ASN A 190 17.21 -40.05 12.34
C ASN A 190 16.02 -40.96 12.04
N ARG A 191 16.05 -41.74 10.94
CA ARG A 191 14.85 -42.41 10.41
C ARG A 191 14.10 -43.23 11.45
N THR A 192 14.78 -44.09 12.19
CA THR A 192 14.17 -44.95 13.22
C THR A 192 13.45 -44.14 14.31
N ALA A 193 14.01 -43.00 14.72
CA ALA A 193 13.38 -42.12 15.71
C ALA A 193 12.24 -41.30 15.07
N SER A 194 12.42 -40.85 13.84
CA SER A 194 11.41 -40.13 13.06
C SER A 194 10.18 -40.97 12.79
N ASP A 195 10.33 -42.25 12.40
CA ASP A 195 9.21 -43.16 12.10
C ASP A 195 8.26 -43.29 13.29
N ARG A 196 8.76 -43.20 14.53
CA ARG A 196 7.94 -43.26 15.75
C ARG A 196 7.19 -41.96 16.04
N SER A 197 7.73 -40.82 15.63
CA SER A 197 7.21 -39.49 16.00
C SER A 197 6.42 -38.80 14.88
N LEU A 198 6.70 -39.14 13.62
CA LEU A 198 6.07 -38.56 12.44
C LEU A 198 4.54 -38.63 12.43
N PRO A 199 3.89 -39.75 12.80
CA PRO A 199 2.42 -39.82 12.80
C PRO A 199 1.77 -38.81 13.75
N THR A 200 2.36 -38.63 14.93
CA THR A 200 1.88 -37.65 15.92
C THR A 200 2.18 -36.22 15.47
N TYR A 201 3.39 -35.98 14.94
CA TYR A 201 3.75 -34.69 14.38
C TYR A 201 2.80 -34.27 13.25
N PHE A 202 2.55 -35.15 12.27
CA PHE A 202 1.69 -34.85 11.12
C PHE A 202 0.24 -34.61 11.53
N ARG A 203 -0.31 -35.35 12.50
CA ARG A 203 -1.67 -35.08 13.02
C ARG A 203 -1.83 -33.65 13.56
N THR A 204 -0.82 -33.13 14.25
CA THR A 204 -0.86 -31.77 14.81
C THR A 204 -0.50 -30.72 13.77
N PHE A 205 0.60 -30.92 13.06
CA PHE A 205 1.16 -29.98 12.10
C PHE A 205 0.21 -29.72 10.93
N PHE A 206 -0.33 -30.77 10.31
CA PHE A 206 -1.20 -30.60 9.13
C PHE A 206 -2.54 -29.97 9.49
N ARG A 207 -3.11 -30.32 10.66
CA ARG A 207 -4.39 -29.75 11.09
C ARG A 207 -4.31 -28.23 11.23
N SER A 208 -3.24 -27.71 11.84
CA SER A 208 -3.03 -26.27 11.97
C SER A 208 -2.52 -25.62 10.69
N GLY A 209 -1.65 -26.31 9.94
CA GLY A 209 -1.03 -25.79 8.72
C GLY A 209 -2.01 -25.58 7.57
N VAL A 210 -3.01 -26.46 7.40
CA VAL A 210 -4.02 -26.33 6.35
C VAL A 210 -4.80 -25.02 6.51
N THR A 211 -5.16 -24.63 7.73
CA THR A 211 -5.87 -23.36 7.99
C THR A 211 -5.06 -22.16 7.50
N TRP A 212 -3.77 -22.11 7.82
CA TRP A 212 -2.89 -21.01 7.38
C TRP A 212 -2.72 -20.97 5.87
N ILE A 213 -2.55 -22.12 5.22
CA ILE A 213 -2.47 -22.20 3.75
C ILE A 213 -3.76 -21.66 3.12
N LEU A 214 -4.93 -22.09 3.60
CA LEU A 214 -6.22 -21.63 3.06
C LEU A 214 -6.40 -20.11 3.22
N VAL A 215 -5.97 -19.55 4.35
CA VAL A 215 -5.99 -18.10 4.58
C VAL A 215 -5.09 -17.37 3.59
N LEU A 216 -3.85 -17.82 3.41
CA LEU A 216 -2.90 -17.20 2.48
C LEU A 216 -3.38 -17.28 1.02
N LEU A 217 -3.83 -18.45 0.58
CA LEU A 217 -4.37 -18.64 -0.77
C LEU A 217 -5.64 -17.82 -0.99
N GLY A 218 -6.53 -17.78 0.00
CA GLY A 218 -7.74 -16.96 -0.03
C GLY A 218 -7.42 -15.46 -0.13
N LEU A 219 -6.41 -14.99 0.61
CA LEU A 219 -5.94 -13.62 0.55
C LEU A 219 -5.36 -13.29 -0.83
N SER A 220 -4.51 -14.15 -1.39
CA SER A 220 -3.94 -13.98 -2.74
C SER A 220 -5.04 -13.92 -3.80
N LEU A 221 -5.99 -14.86 -3.79
CA LEU A 221 -7.08 -14.92 -4.78
C LEU A 221 -8.04 -13.74 -4.67
N SER A 222 -8.46 -13.40 -3.45
CA SER A 222 -9.40 -12.30 -3.22
C SER A 222 -8.79 -10.96 -3.61
N THR A 223 -7.57 -10.67 -3.18
CA THR A 223 -6.91 -9.39 -3.49
C THR A 223 -6.52 -9.29 -4.97
N ALA A 224 -6.10 -10.37 -5.62
CA ALA A 224 -5.91 -10.39 -7.07
C ALA A 224 -7.22 -10.16 -7.82
N GLY A 225 -8.32 -10.81 -7.37
CA GLY A 225 -9.65 -10.61 -7.93
C GLY A 225 -10.13 -9.16 -7.81
N ILE A 226 -9.98 -8.54 -6.63
CA ILE A 226 -10.33 -7.14 -6.41
C ILE A 226 -9.49 -6.25 -7.34
N ASN A 227 -8.17 -6.45 -7.42
CA ASN A 227 -7.30 -5.72 -8.35
C ASN A 227 -7.82 -5.76 -9.79
N ILE A 228 -8.23 -6.93 -10.26
CA ILE A 228 -8.72 -7.20 -11.63
C ILE A 228 -10.10 -6.57 -11.86
N VAL A 229 -10.96 -6.48 -10.84
CA VAL A 229 -12.34 -5.97 -11.01
C VAL A 229 -12.41 -4.46 -10.86
N THR A 230 -11.72 -3.87 -9.88
CA THR A 230 -11.92 -2.47 -9.50
C THR A 230 -11.14 -1.47 -10.35
N ASP A 231 -10.06 -1.88 -11.00
CA ASP A 231 -9.18 -0.93 -11.71
C ASP A 231 -8.63 -1.52 -13.02
N ARG A 232 -9.56 -1.94 -13.89
CA ARG A 232 -9.26 -2.54 -15.20
C ARG A 232 -8.53 -1.57 -16.14
N ALA A 233 -8.86 -0.28 -16.09
CA ALA A 233 -8.30 0.72 -16.98
C ALA A 233 -6.81 0.94 -16.70
N SER A 234 -6.42 1.15 -15.44
CA SER A 234 -5.01 1.29 -15.05
C SER A 234 -4.19 0.02 -15.32
N LEU A 235 -4.76 -1.14 -15.00
CA LEU A 235 -4.11 -2.43 -15.29
C LEU A 235 -3.95 -2.70 -16.79
N GLY A 236 -4.89 -2.19 -17.60
CA GLY A 236 -4.82 -2.26 -19.06
C GLY A 236 -3.69 -1.39 -19.62
N GLN A 237 -3.58 -0.14 -19.16
CA GLN A 237 -2.51 0.78 -19.57
C GLN A 237 -1.12 0.23 -19.22
N SER A 238 -0.95 -0.33 -18.03
CA SER A 238 0.31 -0.93 -17.57
C SER A 238 0.56 -2.35 -18.11
N GLN A 239 -0.39 -2.94 -18.87
CA GLN A 239 -0.36 -4.34 -19.32
C GLN A 239 -0.08 -5.34 -18.17
N SER A 240 -0.49 -5.00 -16.96
CA SER A 240 -0.25 -5.77 -15.74
C SER A 240 -1.38 -6.74 -15.43
N MET A 241 -2.58 -6.50 -15.97
CA MET A 241 -3.79 -7.34 -15.80
C MET A 241 -3.52 -8.84 -16.02
N ARG A 242 -2.87 -9.20 -17.13
CA ARG A 242 -2.57 -10.61 -17.48
C ARG A 242 -1.72 -11.31 -16.43
N TRP A 243 -0.86 -10.56 -15.73
CA TRP A 243 0.04 -11.09 -14.72
C TRP A 243 -0.70 -11.36 -13.41
N TYR A 244 -1.63 -10.49 -13.01
CA TYR A 244 -2.52 -10.78 -11.87
C TYR A 244 -3.45 -11.97 -12.17
N VAL A 245 -3.98 -12.07 -13.39
CA VAL A 245 -4.80 -13.22 -13.81
C VAL A 245 -3.99 -14.52 -13.79
N ALA A 246 -2.79 -14.52 -14.37
CA ALA A 246 -1.91 -15.69 -14.35
C ALA A 246 -1.51 -16.08 -12.92
N GLY A 247 -1.15 -15.10 -12.09
CA GLY A 247 -0.82 -15.32 -10.69
C GLY A 247 -1.97 -15.97 -9.92
N ALA A 248 -3.19 -15.45 -10.08
CA ALA A 248 -4.39 -16.02 -9.46
C ALA A 248 -4.69 -17.44 -9.97
N ALA A 249 -4.49 -17.70 -11.26
CA ALA A 249 -4.67 -19.03 -11.85
C ALA A 249 -3.67 -20.05 -11.25
N PHE A 250 -2.40 -19.67 -11.12
CA PHE A 250 -1.43 -20.51 -10.41
C PHE A 250 -1.82 -20.69 -8.93
N THR A 251 -2.17 -19.63 -8.20
CA THR A 251 -2.65 -19.77 -6.82
C THR A 251 -3.79 -20.79 -6.69
N ALA A 252 -4.79 -20.75 -7.59
CA ALA A 252 -5.88 -21.74 -7.63
C ALA A 252 -5.40 -23.16 -7.96
N GLY A 253 -4.34 -23.29 -8.77
CA GLY A 253 -3.68 -24.55 -9.13
C GLY A 253 -3.18 -25.38 -7.95
N HIS A 254 -3.04 -24.79 -6.74
CA HIS A 254 -2.79 -25.54 -5.52
C HIS A 254 -3.79 -26.69 -5.29
N ALA A 255 -5.06 -26.47 -5.65
CA ALA A 255 -6.11 -27.47 -5.49
C ALA A 255 -5.84 -28.77 -6.28
N LEU A 256 -5.09 -28.68 -7.38
CA LEU A 256 -4.74 -29.84 -8.21
C LEU A 256 -3.81 -30.84 -7.49
N TYR A 257 -3.06 -30.38 -6.49
CA TYR A 257 -2.17 -31.23 -5.70
C TYR A 257 -2.90 -31.96 -4.56
N ALA A 258 -4.06 -31.47 -4.12
CA ALA A 258 -4.78 -32.03 -2.98
C ALA A 258 -5.16 -33.51 -3.15
N PRO A 259 -5.67 -33.99 -4.30
CA PRO A 259 -6.00 -35.39 -4.50
C PRO A 259 -4.80 -36.34 -4.39
N VAL A 260 -3.60 -35.85 -4.70
CA VAL A 260 -2.36 -36.64 -4.69
C VAL A 260 -1.68 -36.60 -3.32
N VAL A 261 -1.66 -35.43 -2.68
CA VAL A 261 -0.97 -35.21 -1.39
C VAL A 261 -1.79 -35.71 -0.21
N ALA A 262 -3.12 -35.56 -0.23
CA ALA A 262 -3.97 -35.93 0.90
C ALA A 262 -3.87 -37.41 1.30
N PRO A 263 -3.82 -38.39 0.37
CA PRO A 263 -3.59 -39.79 0.71
C PRO A 263 -2.24 -40.02 1.40
N ILE A 264 -1.18 -39.33 0.98
CA ILE A 264 0.16 -39.45 1.58
C ILE A 264 0.15 -38.90 3.01
N VAL A 265 -0.48 -37.74 3.22
CA VAL A 265 -0.63 -37.15 4.56
C VAL A 265 -1.39 -38.09 5.49
N ARG A 266 -2.46 -38.74 5.01
CA ARG A 266 -3.19 -39.77 5.77
C ARG A 266 -2.31 -40.99 6.07
N ALA A 267 -1.53 -41.45 5.10
CA ALA A 267 -0.61 -42.58 5.30
C ALA A 267 0.39 -42.32 6.43
N ILE A 268 0.97 -41.12 6.49
CA ILE A 268 1.88 -40.71 7.57
C ILE A 268 1.11 -40.56 8.89
N SER A 269 -0.02 -39.84 8.88
CA SER A 269 -0.78 -39.50 10.10
C SER A 269 -1.35 -40.72 10.83
N GLU A 270 -1.75 -41.73 10.06
CA GLU A 270 -2.33 -42.98 10.55
C GLU A 270 -1.30 -44.12 10.64
N ASP A 271 -0.02 -43.84 10.36
CA ASP A 271 1.07 -44.83 10.29
C ASP A 271 0.72 -46.08 9.45
N ARG A 272 0.13 -45.87 8.26
CA ARG A 272 -0.32 -46.98 7.39
C ARG A 272 0.83 -47.88 6.92
N SER A 273 2.04 -47.32 6.85
CA SER A 273 3.26 -48.03 6.48
C SER A 273 3.92 -48.77 7.66
N LYS A 274 3.28 -48.78 8.85
CA LYS A 274 3.66 -49.56 10.03
C LYS A 274 5.13 -49.37 10.44
N GLY A 275 5.47 -48.16 10.87
CA GLY A 275 6.83 -47.82 11.28
C GLY A 275 7.79 -47.52 10.13
N GLN A 276 7.27 -47.21 8.94
CA GLN A 276 8.04 -46.73 7.79
C GLN A 276 7.54 -45.38 7.26
N SER A 277 6.97 -44.56 8.15
CA SER A 277 6.40 -43.24 7.84
C SER A 277 7.38 -42.27 7.16
N THR A 278 8.70 -42.45 7.35
CA THR A 278 9.75 -41.70 6.65
C THR A 278 9.74 -41.91 5.14
N ARG A 279 9.36 -43.10 4.64
CA ARG A 279 9.21 -43.37 3.20
C ARG A 279 8.05 -42.59 2.60
N ASP A 280 6.95 -42.49 3.33
CA ASP A 280 5.80 -41.68 2.92
C ASP A 280 6.14 -40.19 2.98
N LEU A 281 6.93 -39.77 3.97
CA LEU A 281 7.46 -38.40 4.03
C LEU A 281 8.37 -38.06 2.86
N GLU A 282 9.24 -38.97 2.40
CA GLU A 282 10.07 -38.76 1.21
C GLU A 282 9.22 -38.52 -0.04
N ARG A 283 8.13 -39.28 -0.20
CA ARG A 283 7.15 -39.06 -1.29
C ARG A 283 6.45 -37.71 -1.14
N TRP A 284 6.05 -37.36 0.08
CA TRP A 284 5.41 -36.08 0.37
C TRP A 284 6.33 -34.89 0.04
N LEU A 285 7.61 -34.96 0.43
CA LEU A 285 8.62 -33.94 0.17
C LEU A 285 8.82 -33.69 -1.33
N TRP A 286 8.81 -34.76 -2.13
CA TRP A 286 8.86 -34.66 -3.58
C TRP A 286 7.69 -33.87 -4.17
N TRP A 287 6.46 -34.20 -3.76
CA TRP A 287 5.27 -33.47 -4.17
C TRP A 287 5.27 -32.02 -3.67
N ASN A 288 5.80 -31.79 -2.46
CA ASN A 288 5.92 -30.45 -1.91
C ASN A 288 6.84 -29.56 -2.75
N ILE A 289 8.01 -30.05 -3.17
CA ILE A 289 8.93 -29.32 -4.06
C ILE A 289 8.30 -29.09 -5.43
N LEU A 290 7.67 -30.12 -5.99
CA LEU A 290 7.04 -30.01 -7.30
C LEU A 290 5.96 -28.92 -7.29
N ARG A 291 5.08 -28.93 -6.28
CA ARG A 291 4.06 -27.89 -6.07
C ARG A 291 4.69 -26.52 -5.85
N MET A 292 5.73 -26.42 -5.03
CA MET A 292 6.44 -25.17 -4.75
C MET A 292 7.00 -24.54 -6.03
N VAL A 293 7.63 -25.33 -6.91
CA VAL A 293 8.25 -24.81 -8.14
C VAL A 293 7.21 -24.49 -9.21
N THR A 294 6.20 -25.34 -9.38
CA THR A 294 5.22 -25.21 -10.48
C THR A 294 4.09 -24.24 -10.16
N VAL A 295 3.78 -24.04 -8.88
CA VAL A 295 2.64 -23.26 -8.44
C VAL A 295 3.04 -22.05 -7.60
N ASP A 296 3.72 -22.25 -6.46
CA ASP A 296 4.06 -21.15 -5.56
C ASP A 296 5.02 -20.15 -6.22
N LEU A 297 6.10 -20.66 -6.84
CA LEU A 297 7.07 -19.83 -7.54
C LEU A 297 6.47 -19.17 -8.78
N ALA A 298 5.67 -19.90 -9.56
CA ALA A 298 5.01 -19.36 -10.75
C ALA A 298 4.04 -18.22 -10.39
N ALA A 299 3.22 -18.40 -9.34
CA ALA A 299 2.34 -17.36 -8.82
C ALA A 299 3.13 -16.14 -8.33
N TRP A 300 4.20 -16.38 -7.55
CA TRP A 300 5.06 -15.32 -7.03
C TRP A 300 5.72 -14.49 -8.15
N VAL A 301 6.26 -15.15 -9.19
CA VAL A 301 6.82 -14.46 -10.36
C VAL A 301 5.75 -13.64 -11.06
N CYS A 302 4.57 -14.20 -11.30
CA CYS A 302 3.48 -13.49 -11.97
C CYS A 302 3.05 -12.24 -11.17
N PHE A 303 2.84 -12.36 -9.86
CA PHE A 303 2.50 -11.21 -9.04
C PHE A 303 3.65 -10.19 -8.95
N GLY A 304 4.90 -10.64 -8.90
CA GLY A 304 6.07 -9.77 -8.92
C GLY A 304 6.14 -8.90 -10.18
N VAL A 305 5.94 -9.52 -11.35
CA VAL A 305 5.87 -8.80 -12.63
C VAL A 305 4.64 -7.89 -12.69
N GLY A 306 3.49 -8.34 -12.19
CA GLY A 306 2.27 -7.55 -12.12
C GLY A 306 2.44 -6.28 -11.30
N VAL A 307 3.00 -6.40 -10.08
CA VAL A 307 3.33 -5.28 -9.20
C VAL A 307 4.32 -4.34 -9.87
N MET A 308 5.44 -4.86 -10.37
CA MET A 308 6.49 -4.06 -10.99
C MET A 308 5.92 -3.22 -12.15
N ARG A 309 5.13 -3.82 -13.03
CA ARG A 309 4.49 -3.11 -14.14
C ARG A 309 3.47 -2.09 -13.68
N THR A 310 2.69 -2.39 -12.64
CA THR A 310 1.66 -1.46 -12.16
C THR A 310 2.25 -0.25 -11.46
N LEU A 311 3.38 -0.41 -10.76
CA LEU A 311 4.03 0.66 -10.01
C LEU A 311 5.07 1.45 -10.85
N SER A 312 5.34 1.02 -12.08
CA SER A 312 6.23 1.72 -13.02
C SER A 312 5.50 2.71 -13.93
N VAL A 313 4.18 2.79 -13.82
CA VAL A 313 3.28 3.70 -14.56
C VAL A 313 2.69 4.69 -13.56
#